data_AF-A0AAV6GPR7-F1
#
_entry.id   AF-A0AAV6GPR7-F1
#
_cell.length_a   1.000
_cell.length_b   1.000
_cell.length_c   1.000
_cell.angle_alpha   90.00
_cell.angle_beta   90.00
_cell.angle_gamma   90.00
#
_symmetry.space_group_name_H-M   'P 1'
#
loop_
_entity.id
_entity.type
_entity.pdbx_description
1 polymer ?
#
loop_
_entity_poly.entity_id
_entity_poly.type
_entity_poly.pdbx_seq_one_letter_code
_entity_poly.pdbx_strand_id
1 'polypeptide(L)'
;MVYEEKMILNGDPDEEEEEEEEEEDMVDPLDTVREKCEQTAHCVHARERLEACENRVASRSTEEDCTEELFDFLHARDHCVAHKVFHSVK
;
A
#
# COMPACT_ATOMS: atom_id res chain seq x y z
N MET A 1 -14.59 17.39 -34.48
CA MET A 1 -15.75 18.28 -34.30
C MET A 1 -16.50 17.84 -33.04
N VAL A 2 -16.19 18.51 -31.92
CA VAL A 2 -17.11 18.93 -30.83
C VAL A 2 -17.93 17.87 -30.05
N TYR A 3 -17.89 16.57 -30.39
CA TYR A 3 -18.75 15.57 -29.75
C TYR A 3 -18.08 14.67 -28.70
N GLU A 4 -16.75 14.51 -28.69
CA GLU A 4 -16.07 13.69 -27.67
C GLU A 4 -15.60 14.49 -26.44
N GLU A 5 -15.32 15.79 -26.61
CA GLU A 5 -14.91 16.69 -25.51
C GLU A 5 -16.07 17.10 -24.58
N LYS A 6 -17.31 16.74 -24.93
CA LYS A 6 -18.52 17.17 -24.21
C LYS A 6 -19.10 16.13 -23.24
N MET A 7 -18.42 14.99 -23.04
CA MET A 7 -18.95 13.89 -22.20
C MET A 7 -18.12 13.51 -20.97
N ILE A 8 -17.07 14.26 -20.59
CA ILE A 8 -16.28 13.96 -19.36
C ILE A 8 -16.28 15.13 -18.36
N LEU A 9 -17.31 15.98 -18.37
CA LEU A 9 -17.50 17.02 -17.35
C LEU A 9 -19.01 17.13 -17.09
N ASN A 10 -19.53 16.19 -16.31
CA ASN A 10 -20.83 16.31 -15.65
C ASN A 10 -20.63 15.96 -14.16
N GLY A 11 -19.66 16.61 -13.53
CA GLY A 11 -19.53 16.75 -12.08
C GLY A 11 -19.40 18.23 -11.78
N ASP A 12 -20.15 18.76 -10.81
CA ASP A 12 -19.90 20.11 -10.30
C ASP A 12 -18.52 20.08 -9.61
N PRO A 13 -17.59 21.01 -9.87
CA PRO A 13 -16.27 20.99 -9.22
C PRO A 13 -16.37 21.01 -7.69
N ASP A 14 -17.44 21.59 -7.13
CA ASP A 14 -17.71 21.55 -5.69
C ASP A 14 -18.13 20.14 -5.22
N GLU A 15 -18.79 19.33 -6.06
CA GLU A 15 -19.13 17.93 -5.76
C GLU A 15 -17.89 17.01 -5.88
N GLU A 16 -16.99 17.25 -6.85
CA GLU A 16 -15.73 16.50 -6.97
C GLU A 16 -14.79 16.77 -5.78
N GLU A 17 -14.68 18.01 -5.30
CA GLU A 17 -13.91 18.34 -4.09
C GLU A 17 -14.55 17.74 -2.83
N GLU A 18 -15.88 17.76 -2.69
CA GLU A 18 -16.58 17.12 -1.56
C GLU A 18 -16.43 15.58 -1.58
N GLU A 19 -16.47 14.93 -2.75
CA GLU A 19 -16.22 13.49 -2.90
C GLU A 19 -14.77 13.11 -2.56
N GLU A 20 -13.77 13.91 -2.97
CA GLU A 20 -12.37 13.69 -2.60
C GLU A 20 -12.16 13.84 -1.08
N GLU A 21 -12.78 14.83 -0.44
CA GLU A 21 -12.73 15.00 1.03
C GLU A 21 -13.41 13.84 1.78
N GLU A 22 -14.54 13.32 1.27
CA GLU A 22 -15.21 12.15 1.86
C GLU A 22 -14.40 10.84 1.70
N GLU A 23 -13.66 10.67 0.59
CA GLU A 23 -12.75 9.52 0.41
C GLU A 23 -11.52 9.59 1.32
N GLU A 24 -10.94 10.78 1.57
CA GLU A 24 -9.78 10.93 2.47
C GLU A 24 -10.09 10.52 3.92
N ASP A 25 -11.33 10.72 4.38
CA ASP A 25 -11.79 10.29 5.72
C ASP A 25 -12.10 8.78 5.79
N MET A 26 -12.22 8.09 4.65
CA MET A 26 -12.50 6.66 4.61
C MET A 26 -11.22 5.82 4.77
N VAL A 27 -11.04 5.25 5.97
CA VAL A 27 -9.89 4.38 6.26
C VAL A 27 -10.05 2.98 5.64
N ASP A 28 -9.14 2.58 4.74
CA ASP A 28 -9.07 1.21 4.21
C ASP A 28 -8.80 0.21 5.35
N PRO A 29 -9.72 -0.74 5.61
CA PRO A 29 -9.50 -1.77 6.61
C PRO A 29 -8.24 -2.61 6.37
N LEU A 30 -7.79 -2.73 5.13
CA LEU A 30 -6.56 -3.44 4.78
C LEU A 30 -5.34 -2.78 5.41
N ASP A 31 -5.23 -1.45 5.36
CA ASP A 31 -4.07 -0.73 5.87
C ASP A 31 -3.99 -0.82 7.40
N THR A 32 -5.14 -0.69 8.07
CA THR A 32 -5.24 -0.93 9.52
C THR A 32 -4.78 -2.34 9.90
N VAL A 33 -5.09 -3.35 9.08
CA VAL A 33 -4.70 -4.75 9.34
C VAL A 33 -3.21 -4.96 9.05
N ARG A 34 -2.68 -4.35 7.99
CA ARG A 34 -1.25 -4.38 7.64
C ARG A 34 -0.40 -3.80 8.74
N GLU A 35 -0.71 -2.59 9.22
CA GLU A 35 0.03 -1.95 10.31
C GLU A 35 0.11 -2.83 11.58
N LYS A 36 -1.00 -3.51 11.91
CA LYS A 36 -1.05 -4.44 13.05
C LYS A 36 -0.23 -5.70 12.79
N CYS A 37 -0.20 -6.20 11.56
CA CYS A 37 0.56 -7.40 11.20
C CYS A 37 2.07 -7.13 11.08
N GLU A 38 2.46 -5.93 10.67
CA GLU A 38 3.85 -5.50 10.56
C GLU A 38 4.56 -5.40 11.92
N GLN A 39 3.80 -5.20 13.00
CA GLN A 39 4.32 -5.17 14.38
C GLN A 39 4.69 -6.57 14.93
N THR A 40 4.40 -7.65 14.18
CA THR A 40 4.78 -9.00 14.61
C THR A 40 6.30 -9.19 14.49
N ALA A 41 6.89 -9.94 15.42
CA ALA A 41 8.35 -10.11 15.49
C ALA A 41 8.98 -10.60 14.17
N HIS A 42 8.30 -11.49 13.44
CA HIS A 42 8.77 -11.99 12.16
C HIS A 42 8.73 -10.92 11.06
N CYS A 43 7.68 -10.10 11.01
CA CYS A 43 7.59 -9.00 10.04
C CYS A 43 8.60 -7.90 10.35
N VAL A 44 8.80 -7.56 11.63
CA VAL A 44 9.82 -6.57 12.05
C VAL A 44 11.21 -7.02 11.61
N HIS A 45 11.60 -8.27 11.86
CA HIS A 45 12.91 -8.78 11.46
C HIS A 45 13.06 -8.83 9.92
N ALA A 46 12.02 -9.23 9.19
CA ALA A 46 12.05 -9.22 7.72
C ALA A 46 12.19 -7.79 7.16
N ARG A 47 11.49 -6.82 7.76
CA ARG A 47 11.60 -5.40 7.42
C ARG A 47 12.99 -4.85 7.68
N GLU A 48 13.60 -5.16 8.83
CA GLU A 48 14.99 -4.76 9.13
C GLU A 48 15.98 -5.28 8.08
N ARG A 49 15.79 -6.52 7.59
CA ARG A 49 16.61 -7.07 6.50
C ARG A 49 16.39 -6.34 5.18
N LEU A 50 15.14 -6.02 4.85
CA LEU A 50 14.80 -5.23 3.66
C LEU A 50 15.45 -3.84 3.71
N GLU A 51 15.30 -3.10 4.82
CA GLU A 51 15.92 -1.79 5.03
C GLU A 51 17.46 -1.88 4.94
N ALA A 52 18.06 -2.94 5.47
CA ALA A 52 19.50 -3.17 5.36
C ALA A 52 19.94 -3.43 3.91
N CYS A 53 19.13 -4.11 3.11
CA CYS A 53 19.37 -4.26 1.67
C CYS A 53 19.21 -2.93 0.94
N GLU A 54 18.14 -2.18 1.19
CA GLU A 54 17.88 -0.89 0.55
C GLU A 54 19.02 0.10 0.80
N ASN A 55 19.53 0.17 2.03
CA ASN A 55 20.69 0.99 2.36
C ASN A 55 21.98 0.53 1.64
N ARG A 56 22.14 -0.78 1.44
CA ARG A 56 23.27 -1.34 0.68
C ARG A 56 23.19 -1.00 -0.80
N VAL A 57 22.00 -1.14 -1.42
CA VAL A 57 21.77 -0.85 -2.83
C VAL A 57 21.80 0.66 -3.08
N ALA A 58 21.23 1.49 -2.20
CA ALA A 58 21.27 2.94 -2.32
C ALA A 58 22.70 3.52 -2.24
N SER A 59 23.61 2.86 -1.51
CA SER A 59 25.00 3.30 -1.36
C SER A 59 25.93 2.81 -2.47
N ARG A 60 25.47 1.92 -3.36
CA ARG A 60 26.31 1.26 -4.37
C ARG A 60 25.67 1.34 -5.76
N SER A 61 26.47 1.61 -6.79
CA SER A 61 26.02 1.46 -8.17
C SER A 61 26.13 0.00 -8.62
N THR A 62 25.37 -0.88 -7.96
CA THR A 62 25.32 -2.32 -8.25
C THR A 62 24.07 -2.69 -9.06
N GLU A 63 24.11 -3.83 -9.73
CA GLU A 63 22.92 -4.46 -10.36
C GLU A 63 22.08 -5.27 -9.36
N GLU A 64 22.44 -5.23 -8.07
CA GLU A 64 21.73 -5.91 -6.97
C GLU A 64 20.35 -5.26 -6.75
N ASP A 65 19.33 -6.10 -6.54
CA ASP A 65 17.99 -5.69 -6.10
C ASP A 65 17.64 -6.34 -4.75
N CYS A 66 16.62 -5.79 -4.07
CA CYS A 66 16.14 -6.27 -2.76
C CYS A 66 14.85 -7.08 -2.87
N THR A 67 14.63 -7.74 -4.03
CA THR A 67 13.36 -8.43 -4.28
C THR A 67 13.18 -9.66 -3.40
N GLU A 68 14.26 -10.34 -3.03
CA GLU A 68 14.23 -11.45 -2.08
C GLU A 68 13.72 -11.00 -0.71
N GLU A 69 14.34 -9.97 -0.12
CA GLU A 69 13.92 -9.45 1.19
C GLU A 69 12.51 -8.86 1.16
N LEU A 70 12.10 -8.28 0.03
CA LEU A 70 10.73 -7.81 -0.16
C LEU A 70 9.74 -8.99 -0.13
N PHE A 71 10.03 -10.09 -0.83
CA PHE A 71 9.16 -11.26 -0.81
C PHE A 71 9.11 -11.94 0.56
N ASP A 72 10.22 -11.98 1.30
CA ASP A 72 10.26 -12.47 2.68
C ASP A 72 9.33 -11.64 3.59
N PHE A 73 9.40 -10.31 3.49
CA PHE A 73 8.54 -9.40 4.24
C PHE A 73 7.06 -9.54 3.86
N LEU A 74 6.76 -9.55 2.56
CA LEU A 74 5.40 -9.72 2.06
C LEU A 74 4.81 -11.05 2.51
N HIS A 75 5.56 -12.15 2.42
CA HIS A 75 5.11 -13.46 2.87
C HIS A 75 4.74 -13.46 4.37
N ALA A 76 5.60 -12.86 5.20
CA ALA A 76 5.37 -12.74 6.64
C ALA A 76 4.11 -11.93 6.96
N ARG A 77 3.97 -10.76 6.33
CA ARG A 77 2.86 -9.84 6.55
C ARG A 77 1.56 -10.47 6.08
N ASP A 78 1.55 -10.99 4.85
CA ASP A 78 0.33 -11.47 4.20
C ASP A 78 -0.18 -12.77 4.82
N HIS A 79 0.71 -13.60 5.40
CA HIS A 79 0.30 -14.71 6.24
C HIS A 79 -0.58 -14.24 7.41
N CYS A 80 -0.21 -13.14 8.09
CA CYS A 80 -1.02 -12.55 9.15
C CYS A 80 -2.28 -11.85 8.62
N VAL A 81 -2.17 -11.09 7.54
CA VAL A 81 -3.27 -10.29 6.97
C VAL A 81 -4.40 -11.20 6.48
N ALA A 82 -4.07 -12.31 5.79
CA ALA A 82 -5.05 -13.23 5.24
C ALA A 82 -6.02 -13.79 6.30
N HIS A 83 -5.55 -13.97 7.54
CA HIS A 83 -6.38 -14.42 8.65
C HIS A 83 -7.31 -13.35 9.22
N LYS A 84 -7.08 -12.06 8.93
CA LYS A 84 -7.77 -10.93 9.60
C LYS A 84 -8.60 -10.09 8.63
N VAL A 85 -8.12 -9.81 7.43
CA VAL A 85 -8.72 -8.82 6.51
C VAL A 85 -10.16 -9.15 6.13
N PHE A 86 -10.48 -10.43 5.91
CA PHE A 86 -11.83 -10.88 5.55
C PHE A 86 -12.88 -10.72 6.66
N HIS A 87 -12.48 -10.35 7.88
CA HIS A 87 -13.43 -9.98 8.93
C HIS A 87 -13.89 -8.52 8.81
N SER A 88 -13.13 -7.68 8.11
CA SER A 88 -13.38 -6.25 7.98
C SER A 88 -14.05 -5.87 6.65
N VAL A 89 -13.87 -6.68 5.60
CA VAL A 89 -14.54 -6.50 4.31
C VAL A 89 -15.84 -7.32 4.26
N LYS A 90 -16.92 -6.77 3.70
CA LYS A 90 -18.23 -7.44 3.53
C LYS A 90 -18.56 -7.65 2.07
#